data_AF-A0A960XUH1-F1
#
_entry.id   AF-A0A960XUH1-F1
#
_cell.length_a   1.000
_cell.length_b   1.000
_cell.length_c   1.000
_cell.angle_alpha   90.00
_cell.angle_beta   90.00
_cell.angle_gamma   90.00
#
_symmetry.space_group_name_H-M   'P 1'
#
loop_
_entity.id
_entity.type
_entity.pdbx_description
1 polymer ?
#
loop_
_entity_poly.entity_id
_entity_poly.type
_entity_poly.pdbx_seq_one_letter_code
_entity_poly.pdbx_strand_id
1 'polypeptide(L)'
;ETYTLNGDESELVSNDKRVQITATRDGEPLVVEFRAFDRGVGFRYVIPGETSRTISGEASSWKLPAGAKLWYRTNTHGDYADRAAGDTTGSLPDGKEVVGPLLAELADGKGYVGITESDPWHYSGLSFKFTGPDTIAAQFKYDSEWSVKGGTATPWRIVMAGSDINAVMEGRQIVTHLAAPHDPKLYPQGSKTPWIHPGRSAWSWLDPHARARGGVTVEHQKRFIDMAAELGFEYNTVDDGWEMWPDKWQTLGGLVEYAKSKNVKLIAWKDTADGDRVPDPADDYANLRAFLDKCQEIGLAGIKIDFLHGNPLIGEGTKTLSFMPVVYEKCAERQLTVNFHGSVKPTGQARTWPNAITQEPVLGMEAGAAPNDASIAAFLCGLAGYCDYTPGLFAPGEAPELRGTSTWGHQLALGIVFCSPAQHWASGPELTAAAFPKDSIERAVYQAIPAAWDETVVFDVSKPGSIVAFARRKGEDWFVGIINGNESEPA
;
A
#
# COMPACT_ATOMS: atom_id res chain seq x y z
N GLU A 1 24.52 -0.37 -0.36
CA GLU A 1 23.92 -0.94 -1.60
C GLU A 1 23.06 0.14 -2.23
N THR A 2 23.08 0.29 -3.56
CA THR A 2 22.24 1.28 -4.27
C THR A 2 21.26 0.56 -5.18
N TYR A 3 20.00 0.98 -5.19
CA TYR A 3 18.95 0.43 -6.06
C TYR A 3 17.87 1.48 -6.35
N THR A 4 17.03 1.21 -7.36
CA THR A 4 15.96 2.12 -7.78
C THR A 4 14.59 1.56 -7.43
N LEU A 5 13.62 2.45 -7.18
CA LEU A 5 12.20 2.13 -7.04
C LEU A 5 11.35 3.07 -7.91
N ASN A 6 10.07 2.74 -8.09
CA ASN A 6 9.06 3.65 -8.61
C ASN A 6 8.14 3.96 -7.43
N GLY A 7 8.21 5.14 -6.85
CA GLY A 7 7.58 5.41 -5.55
C GLY A 7 7.87 6.80 -5.02
N ASP A 8 8.10 6.90 -3.71
CA ASP A 8 8.45 8.18 -3.06
C ASP A 8 9.83 8.72 -3.48
N GLU A 9 10.72 7.81 -3.91
CA GLU A 9 12.10 8.10 -4.24
C GLU A 9 12.55 7.20 -5.40
N SER A 10 13.40 7.74 -6.28
CA SER A 10 13.80 7.05 -7.50
C SER A 10 15.10 6.24 -7.35
N GLU A 11 15.98 6.64 -6.42
CA GLU A 11 17.25 6.00 -6.11
C GLU A 11 17.42 5.97 -4.58
N LEU A 12 17.78 4.82 -4.04
CA LEU A 12 17.96 4.60 -2.61
C LEU A 12 19.35 4.04 -2.34
N VAL A 13 19.97 4.49 -1.25
CA VAL A 13 21.28 4.00 -0.79
C VAL A 13 21.14 3.39 0.60
N SER A 14 21.13 2.07 0.67
CA SER A 14 21.12 1.33 1.93
C SER A 14 22.50 1.25 2.55
N ASN A 15 22.66 1.89 3.71
CA ASN A 15 23.87 1.89 4.52
C ASN A 15 23.53 1.39 5.93
N ASP A 16 24.09 0.25 6.33
CA ASP A 16 23.77 -0.38 7.61
C ASP A 16 25.00 -0.94 8.34
N LYS A 17 24.89 -1.05 9.67
CA LYS A 17 25.82 -1.81 10.53
C LYS A 17 25.12 -3.07 11.01
N ARG A 18 25.81 -4.21 10.91
CA ARG A 18 25.24 -5.53 11.21
C ARG A 18 25.85 -6.10 12.48
N VAL A 19 24.99 -6.69 13.32
CA VAL A 19 25.43 -7.51 14.46
C VAL A 19 24.53 -8.73 14.58
N GLN A 20 25.12 -9.86 14.93
CA GLN A 20 24.41 -11.07 15.28
C GLN A 20 24.67 -11.38 16.76
N ILE A 21 23.61 -11.69 17.49
CA ILE A 21 23.67 -12.11 18.88
C ILE A 21 23.12 -13.53 18.94
N THR A 22 23.87 -14.45 19.53
CA THR A 22 23.40 -15.83 19.75
C THR A 22 23.06 -16.01 21.21
N ALA A 23 21.83 -16.41 21.50
CA ALA A 23 21.40 -16.84 22.82
C ALA A 23 21.16 -18.35 22.79
N THR A 24 21.63 -19.08 23.80
CA THR A 24 21.47 -20.54 23.87
C THR A 24 20.56 -20.91 25.02
N ARG A 25 19.58 -21.77 24.77
CA ARG A 25 18.75 -22.39 25.80
C ARG A 25 18.65 -23.88 25.54
N ASP A 26 18.90 -24.69 26.56
CA ASP A 26 18.80 -26.17 26.47
C ASP A 26 19.62 -26.78 25.31
N GLY A 27 20.75 -26.13 24.96
CA GLY A 27 21.63 -26.55 23.85
C GLY A 27 21.21 -26.06 22.46
N GLU A 28 20.05 -25.40 22.33
CA GLU A 28 19.54 -24.87 21.07
C GLU A 28 19.92 -23.38 20.92
N PRO A 29 20.70 -23.00 19.89
CA PRO A 29 21.08 -21.62 19.64
C PRO A 29 19.99 -20.87 18.89
N LEU A 30 19.53 -19.75 19.43
CA LEU A 30 18.71 -18.76 18.74
C LEU A 30 19.60 -17.59 18.33
N VAL A 31 19.73 -17.36 17.03
CA VAL A 31 20.43 -16.18 16.49
C VAL A 31 19.43 -15.05 16.31
N VAL A 32 19.80 -13.86 16.77
CA VAL A 32 19.10 -12.61 16.48
C VAL A 32 20.01 -11.76 15.62
N GLU A 33 19.55 -11.42 14.43
CA GLU A 33 20.25 -10.52 13.52
C GLU A 33 19.73 -9.10 13.72
N PHE A 34 20.63 -8.12 13.78
CA PHE A 34 20.31 -6.70 13.81
C PHE A 34 20.99 -5.99 12.66
N ARG A 35 20.29 -5.01 12.09
CA ARG A 35 20.82 -4.02 11.15
C ARG A 35 20.46 -2.63 11.64
N ALA A 36 21.46 -1.84 11.96
CA ALA A 36 21.31 -0.46 12.41
C ALA A 36 21.56 0.50 11.23
N PHE A 37 20.63 1.41 11.03
CA PHE A 37 20.63 2.47 10.03
C PHE A 37 20.63 3.83 10.75
N ASP A 38 20.83 4.92 10.01
CA ASP A 38 20.88 6.27 10.59
C ASP A 38 19.56 6.68 11.28
N ARG A 39 18.42 6.14 10.82
CA ARG A 39 17.07 6.48 11.30
C ARG A 39 16.35 5.32 12.00
N GLY A 40 17.05 4.25 12.38
CA GLY A 40 16.39 3.13 13.03
C GLY A 40 17.16 1.82 13.03
N VAL A 41 16.48 0.76 13.47
CA VAL A 41 17.02 -0.59 13.56
C VAL A 41 15.99 -1.59 13.05
N GLY A 42 16.47 -2.57 12.28
CA GLY A 42 15.75 -3.79 11.98
C GLY A 42 16.33 -4.96 12.75
N PHE A 43 15.50 -5.85 13.26
CA PHE A 43 15.96 -7.13 13.81
C PHE A 43 15.07 -8.30 13.39
N ARG A 44 15.64 -9.51 13.39
CA ARG A 44 14.89 -10.76 13.14
C ARG A 44 15.55 -11.94 13.82
N TYR A 45 14.79 -13.02 14.02
CA TYR A 45 15.30 -14.27 14.56
C TYR A 45 15.66 -15.23 13.43
N VAL A 46 16.68 -16.06 13.62
CA VAL A 46 16.90 -17.26 12.81
C VAL A 46 16.42 -18.46 13.61
N ILE A 47 15.40 -19.13 13.12
CA ILE A 47 14.75 -20.24 13.83
C ILE A 47 15.76 -21.40 14.00
N PRO A 48 15.94 -21.96 15.21
CA PRO A 48 16.97 -22.98 15.47
C PRO A 48 16.72 -24.32 14.76
N GLY A 49 17.82 -25.01 14.42
CA GLY A 49 17.82 -26.36 13.85
C GLY A 49 17.61 -26.40 12.33
N GLU A 50 17.44 -27.60 11.76
CA GLU A 50 17.27 -27.83 10.31
C GLU A 50 15.91 -28.45 9.95
N THR A 51 15.19 -28.94 10.96
CA THR A 51 13.89 -29.61 10.82
C THR A 51 12.73 -28.62 10.98
N SER A 52 11.52 -29.05 10.64
CA SER A 52 10.31 -28.24 10.82
C SER A 52 10.14 -27.84 12.30
N ARG A 53 9.79 -26.57 12.53
CA ARG A 53 9.47 -25.98 13.83
C ARG A 53 8.08 -25.38 13.77
N THR A 54 7.28 -25.63 14.80
CA THR A 54 5.99 -24.95 15.00
C THR A 54 6.23 -23.61 15.68
N ILE A 55 5.71 -22.55 15.07
CA ILE A 55 5.64 -21.22 15.68
C ILE A 55 4.24 -21.04 16.23
N SER A 56 4.13 -20.62 17.49
CA SER A 56 2.86 -20.33 18.17
C SER A 56 2.81 -18.91 18.74
N GLY A 57 3.84 -18.10 18.49
CA GLY A 57 3.96 -16.76 19.04
C GLY A 57 5.39 -16.24 19.02
N GLU A 58 5.53 -15.00 19.48
CA GLU A 58 6.80 -14.29 19.60
C GLU A 58 6.81 -13.42 20.87
N ALA A 59 7.98 -13.27 21.50
CA ALA A 59 8.16 -12.50 22.74
C ALA A 59 8.68 -11.06 22.53
N SER A 60 8.83 -10.62 21.28
CA SER A 60 9.20 -9.24 20.94
C SER A 60 8.22 -8.26 21.57
N SER A 61 8.74 -7.20 22.17
CA SER A 61 7.94 -6.12 22.72
C SER A 61 8.70 -4.80 22.69
N TRP A 62 7.93 -3.72 22.70
CA TRP A 62 8.40 -2.34 22.69
C TRP A 62 7.81 -1.65 23.89
N LYS A 63 8.68 -1.10 24.75
CA LYS A 63 8.28 -0.25 25.85
C LYS A 63 8.56 1.19 25.50
N LEU A 64 7.51 1.98 25.31
CA LEU A 64 7.63 3.40 25.00
C LEU A 64 7.64 4.23 26.30
N PRO A 65 8.30 5.40 26.32
CA PRO A 65 8.20 6.31 27.46
C PRO A 65 6.76 6.78 27.66
N ALA A 66 6.30 6.81 28.92
CA ALA A 66 4.97 7.33 29.26
C ALA A 66 4.74 8.75 28.72
N GLY A 67 3.50 9.05 28.33
CA GLY A 67 3.10 10.32 27.73
C GLY A 67 3.30 10.43 26.23
N ALA A 68 3.90 9.43 25.57
CA ALA A 68 3.92 9.35 24.12
C ALA A 68 2.51 9.09 23.56
N LYS A 69 2.12 9.88 22.55
CA LYS A 69 0.85 9.71 21.81
C LYS A 69 1.07 8.69 20.71
N LEU A 70 0.23 7.67 20.65
CA LEU A 70 0.33 6.56 19.72
C LEU A 70 -0.84 6.61 18.73
N TRP A 71 -0.58 6.40 17.44
CA TRP A 71 -1.58 6.21 16.38
C TRP A 71 -1.41 4.83 15.74
N TYR A 72 -2.54 4.15 15.49
CA TYR A 72 -2.60 2.79 14.97
C TYR A 72 -3.98 2.48 14.36
N ARG A 73 -4.18 1.26 13.86
CA ARG A 73 -5.51 0.72 13.47
C ARG A 73 -5.81 -0.58 14.22
N THR A 74 -7.08 -0.99 14.27
CA THR A 74 -7.49 -2.28 14.86
C THR A 74 -7.62 -3.41 13.84
N ASN A 75 -7.84 -3.06 12.57
CA ASN A 75 -7.99 -3.97 11.42
C ASN A 75 -8.94 -5.15 11.70
N THR A 76 -10.18 -4.79 12.00
CA THR A 76 -11.27 -5.69 12.35
C THR A 76 -11.61 -6.67 11.22
N HIS A 77 -11.48 -6.22 9.96
CA HIS A 77 -11.87 -6.99 8.77
C HIS A 77 -10.69 -7.69 8.07
N GLY A 78 -9.44 -7.34 8.38
CA GLY A 78 -8.26 -7.92 7.73
C GLY A 78 -7.79 -7.19 6.47
N ASP A 79 -8.41 -6.06 6.13
CA ASP A 79 -8.18 -5.23 4.94
C ASP A 79 -7.53 -3.87 5.23
N TYR A 80 -7.26 -3.58 6.51
CA TYR A 80 -6.70 -2.32 6.98
C TYR A 80 -7.57 -1.06 6.73
N ALA A 81 -8.86 -1.25 6.45
CA ALA A 81 -9.83 -0.19 6.14
C ALA A 81 -10.53 0.41 7.38
N ASP A 82 -10.15 0.01 8.59
CA ASP A 82 -10.63 0.63 9.83
C ASP A 82 -10.08 2.06 10.00
N ARG A 83 -10.88 2.94 10.62
CA ARG A 83 -10.42 4.27 11.07
C ARG A 83 -9.21 4.12 11.99
N ALA A 84 -8.26 5.04 11.86
CA ALA A 84 -7.15 5.11 12.77
C ALA A 84 -7.64 5.55 14.16
N ALA A 85 -7.06 4.98 15.20
CA ALA A 85 -7.30 5.35 16.58
C ALA A 85 -6.00 5.83 17.23
N GLY A 86 -6.12 6.45 18.40
CA GLY A 86 -4.97 6.83 19.19
C GLY A 86 -5.17 6.61 20.68
N ASP A 87 -4.07 6.34 21.37
CA ASP A 87 -3.98 6.22 22.82
C ASP A 87 -2.71 6.92 23.31
N THR A 88 -2.58 7.11 24.62
CA THR A 88 -1.36 7.66 25.24
C THR A 88 -0.72 6.61 26.14
N THR A 89 0.59 6.43 25.99
CA THR A 89 1.41 5.59 26.87
C THR A 89 1.38 6.14 28.30
N GLY A 90 1.50 5.26 29.29
CA GLY A 90 1.16 5.50 30.69
C GLY A 90 -0.26 5.08 31.03
N SER A 91 -1.11 4.87 30.01
CA SER A 91 -2.51 4.49 30.15
C SER A 91 -3.01 3.61 29.00
N LEU A 92 -2.12 2.87 28.31
CA LEU A 92 -2.57 1.96 27.26
C LEU A 92 -3.54 0.91 27.83
N PRO A 93 -4.68 0.66 27.16
CA PRO A 93 -5.65 -0.33 27.60
C PRO A 93 -5.10 -1.75 27.44
N ASP A 94 -4.86 -2.44 28.55
CA ASP A 94 -4.33 -3.80 28.57
C ASP A 94 -5.22 -4.76 27.77
N GLY A 95 -4.59 -5.64 27.00
CA GLY A 95 -5.25 -6.63 26.17
C GLY A 95 -5.78 -6.12 24.82
N LYS A 96 -5.73 -4.81 24.53
CA LYS A 96 -6.17 -4.27 23.24
C LYS A 96 -5.26 -4.74 22.11
N GLU A 97 -5.87 -5.30 21.07
CA GLU A 97 -5.19 -5.72 19.85
C GLU A 97 -5.25 -4.61 18.80
N VAL A 98 -4.12 -4.37 18.15
CA VAL A 98 -3.94 -3.35 17.11
C VAL A 98 -3.03 -3.89 16.02
N VAL A 99 -2.94 -3.21 14.89
CA VAL A 99 -2.10 -3.58 13.76
C VAL A 99 -1.15 -2.46 13.34
N GLY A 100 -0.10 -2.83 12.63
CA GLY A 100 0.95 -1.91 12.19
C GLY A 100 0.65 -1.18 10.88
N PRO A 101 1.44 -0.18 10.50
CA PRO A 101 2.50 0.39 11.31
C PRO A 101 1.93 1.17 12.49
N LEU A 102 2.74 1.34 13.53
CA LEU A 102 2.47 2.19 14.66
C LEU A 102 3.30 3.46 14.53
N LEU A 103 2.71 4.62 14.82
CA LEU A 103 3.43 5.89 14.94
C LEU A 103 3.27 6.44 16.35
N ALA A 104 4.36 6.89 16.97
CA ALA A 104 4.32 7.56 18.26
C ALA A 104 5.00 8.93 18.23
N GLU A 105 4.37 9.95 18.79
CA GLU A 105 4.97 11.25 19.15
C GLU A 105 5.42 11.15 20.61
N LEU A 106 6.73 11.26 20.85
CA LEU A 106 7.28 11.23 22.20
C LEU A 106 7.01 12.55 22.93
N ALA A 107 6.72 12.46 24.23
CA ALA A 107 6.47 13.61 25.07
C ALA A 107 7.64 14.63 25.07
N ASP A 108 7.31 15.89 25.38
CA ASP A 108 8.26 17.00 25.50
C ASP A 108 9.10 17.29 24.23
N GLY A 109 8.57 16.94 23.05
CA GLY A 109 9.26 17.18 21.78
C GLY A 109 10.51 16.31 21.59
N LYS A 110 10.56 15.13 22.21
CA LYS A 110 11.69 14.19 22.11
C LYS A 110 11.76 13.44 20.77
N GLY A 111 10.84 13.74 19.86
CA GLY A 111 10.80 13.19 18.52
C GLY A 111 9.71 12.13 18.32
N TYR A 112 9.88 11.31 17.30
CA TYR A 112 8.89 10.33 16.85
C TYR A 112 9.49 8.93 16.78
N VAL A 113 8.62 7.92 16.86
CA VAL A 113 8.97 6.50 16.68
C VAL A 113 7.97 5.84 15.74
N GLY A 114 8.46 5.13 14.72
CA GLY A 114 7.66 4.27 13.86
C GLY A 114 7.96 2.79 14.14
N ILE A 115 6.96 1.93 14.18
CA ILE A 115 7.15 0.48 14.36
C ILE A 115 6.39 -0.27 13.27
N THR A 116 7.08 -1.13 12.53
CA THR A 116 6.49 -1.95 11.47
C THR A 116 7.32 -3.20 11.22
N GLU A 117 7.06 -3.91 10.14
CA GLU A 117 7.83 -5.07 9.69
C GLU A 117 8.23 -4.97 8.22
N SER A 118 9.10 -5.89 7.80
CA SER A 118 9.43 -6.10 6.39
C SER A 118 9.62 -7.59 6.07
N ASP A 119 9.31 -7.95 4.83
CA ASP A 119 9.56 -9.27 4.25
C ASP A 119 8.79 -10.44 4.92
N PRO A 120 7.46 -10.33 5.16
CA PRO A 120 6.71 -11.33 5.94
C PRO A 120 6.27 -12.57 5.12
N TRP A 121 6.99 -12.92 4.07
CA TRP A 121 6.56 -13.96 3.12
C TRP A 121 6.66 -15.35 3.72
N HIS A 122 5.63 -16.16 3.51
CA HIS A 122 5.51 -17.50 4.11
C HIS A 122 5.56 -17.50 5.64
N TYR A 123 5.17 -16.39 6.25
CA TYR A 123 5.11 -16.20 7.70
C TYR A 123 3.80 -15.48 8.06
N SER A 124 3.38 -15.53 9.32
CA SER A 124 2.24 -14.74 9.80
C SER A 124 2.68 -13.29 10.03
N GLY A 125 1.89 -12.32 9.55
CA GLY A 125 2.23 -10.90 9.66
C GLY A 125 2.09 -10.36 11.09
N LEU A 126 2.91 -9.37 11.38
CA LEU A 126 3.00 -8.70 12.68
C LEU A 126 1.79 -7.81 12.93
N SER A 127 1.01 -8.20 13.94
CA SER A 127 0.09 -7.36 14.68
C SER A 127 0.66 -7.09 16.08
N PHE A 128 -0.07 -6.34 16.90
CA PHE A 128 0.40 -5.94 18.22
C PHE A 128 -0.70 -6.07 19.27
N LYS A 129 -0.27 -6.24 20.52
CA LYS A 129 -1.15 -6.27 21.68
C LYS A 129 -0.59 -5.42 22.80
N PHE A 130 -1.42 -4.58 23.40
CA PHE A 130 -1.01 -3.84 24.60
C PHE A 130 -0.99 -4.80 25.78
N THR A 131 0.13 -4.82 26.52
CA THR A 131 0.40 -5.76 27.63
C THR A 131 0.76 -5.05 28.92
N GLY A 132 0.44 -3.76 28.99
CA GLY A 132 0.71 -2.87 30.11
C GLY A 132 0.58 -1.41 29.68
N PRO A 133 0.69 -0.45 30.62
CA PRO A 133 0.44 0.97 30.35
C PRO A 133 1.39 1.58 29.32
N ASP A 134 2.57 0.98 29.13
CA ASP A 134 3.65 1.47 28.27
C ASP A 134 4.17 0.42 27.29
N THR A 135 3.62 -0.80 27.32
CA THR A 135 4.22 -1.96 26.66
C THR A 135 3.33 -2.48 25.54
N ILE A 136 3.90 -2.55 24.35
CA ILE A 136 3.29 -3.08 23.14
C ILE A 136 4.03 -4.36 22.80
N ALA A 137 3.35 -5.51 22.76
CA ALA A 137 3.92 -6.80 22.42
C ALA A 137 3.58 -7.17 20.98
N ALA A 138 4.45 -7.93 20.32
CA ALA A 138 4.16 -8.58 19.05
C ALA A 138 3.02 -9.60 19.22
N GLN A 139 2.19 -9.73 18.19
CA GLN A 139 1.12 -10.73 18.10
C GLN A 139 0.95 -11.18 16.66
N PHE A 140 0.53 -12.43 16.47
CA PHE A 140 0.07 -12.96 15.19
C PHE A 140 -1.44 -13.18 15.28
N LYS A 141 -2.21 -12.24 14.74
CA LYS A 141 -3.67 -12.19 14.93
C LYS A 141 -4.41 -13.28 14.14
N TYR A 142 -3.89 -13.63 12.96
CA TYR A 142 -4.60 -14.46 11.98
C TYR A 142 -4.16 -15.92 11.96
N ASP A 143 -3.07 -16.28 12.64
CA ASP A 143 -2.62 -17.66 12.80
C ASP A 143 -2.33 -17.94 14.28
N SER A 144 -2.95 -18.99 14.85
CA SER A 144 -2.61 -19.47 16.20
C SER A 144 -1.31 -20.29 16.21
N GLU A 145 -1.05 -21.01 15.11
CA GLU A 145 0.18 -21.76 14.89
C GLU A 145 0.43 -21.99 13.39
N TRP A 146 1.70 -22.07 13.00
CA TRP A 146 2.12 -22.49 11.66
C TRP A 146 3.50 -23.15 11.73
N SER A 147 3.91 -23.82 10.65
CA SER A 147 5.19 -24.51 10.57
C SER A 147 6.16 -23.77 9.64
N VAL A 148 7.41 -23.67 10.09
CA VAL A 148 8.52 -23.15 9.28
C VAL A 148 9.69 -24.11 9.35
N LYS A 149 10.54 -24.13 8.33
CA LYS A 149 11.78 -24.92 8.36
C LYS A 149 12.76 -24.27 9.34
N GLY A 150 13.44 -25.07 10.17
CA GLY A 150 14.60 -24.62 10.92
C GLY A 150 15.67 -23.97 10.01
N GLY A 151 16.33 -22.94 10.51
CA GLY A 151 17.25 -22.09 9.77
C GLY A 151 16.55 -20.96 8.98
N THR A 152 15.21 -20.97 8.89
CA THR A 152 14.45 -19.85 8.31
C THR A 152 14.60 -18.61 9.19
N ALA A 153 14.86 -17.47 8.58
CA ALA A 153 14.81 -16.19 9.28
C ALA A 153 13.36 -15.71 9.36
N THR A 154 12.95 -15.18 10.50
CA THR A 154 11.65 -14.50 10.63
C THR A 154 11.64 -13.22 9.79
N PRO A 155 10.46 -12.63 9.59
CA PRO A 155 10.36 -11.28 9.03
C PRO A 155 11.12 -10.27 9.91
N TRP A 156 11.51 -9.16 9.30
CA TRP A 156 12.19 -8.08 10.02
C TRP A 156 11.22 -7.26 10.85
N ARG A 157 11.63 -6.91 12.07
CA ARG A 157 10.90 -6.06 13.00
C ARG A 157 11.64 -4.75 13.02
N ILE A 158 10.95 -3.66 12.71
CA ILE A 158 11.55 -2.37 12.41
C ILE A 158 11.13 -1.37 13.47
N VAL A 159 12.12 -0.65 13.98
CA VAL A 159 11.91 0.56 14.79
C VAL A 159 12.60 1.72 14.10
N MET A 160 11.83 2.69 13.66
CA MET A 160 12.29 3.97 13.12
C MET A 160 12.26 5.00 14.24
N ALA A 161 13.26 5.87 14.32
CA ALA A 161 13.30 6.94 15.31
C ALA A 161 13.96 8.19 14.75
N GLY A 162 13.42 9.35 15.09
CA GLY A 162 13.88 10.64 14.59
C GLY A 162 13.49 11.78 15.53
N SER A 163 14.21 12.89 15.45
CA SER A 163 13.95 14.11 16.23
C SER A 163 12.65 14.81 15.88
N ASP A 164 12.13 14.54 14.69
CA ASP A 164 10.96 15.16 14.08
C ASP A 164 10.27 14.17 13.15
N ILE A 165 9.11 14.56 12.62
CA ILE A 165 8.29 13.69 11.79
C ILE A 165 8.97 13.38 10.44
N ASN A 166 9.72 14.32 9.87
CA ASN A 166 10.42 14.10 8.61
C ASN A 166 11.52 13.04 8.75
N ALA A 167 12.33 13.10 9.81
CA ALA A 167 13.37 12.12 10.09
C ALA A 167 12.82 10.69 10.26
N VAL A 168 11.63 10.55 10.86
CA VAL A 168 10.96 9.24 10.95
C VAL A 168 10.39 8.80 9.61
N MET A 169 9.82 9.72 8.82
CA MET A 169 9.33 9.41 7.47
C MET A 169 10.48 9.03 6.53
N GLU A 170 11.65 9.67 6.61
CA GLU A 170 12.89 9.23 5.95
C GLU A 170 13.27 7.79 6.36
N GLY A 171 13.07 7.45 7.64
CA GLY A 171 13.28 6.11 8.18
C GLY A 171 12.46 5.00 7.51
N ARG A 172 11.38 5.32 6.79
CA ARG A 172 10.57 4.35 6.03
C ARG A 172 11.40 3.54 5.02
N GLN A 173 12.51 4.11 4.53
CA GLN A 173 13.42 3.41 3.62
C GLN A 173 13.92 2.08 4.19
N ILE A 174 14.03 1.97 5.52
CA ILE A 174 14.43 0.75 6.23
C ILE A 174 13.54 -0.44 5.85
N VAL A 175 12.23 -0.22 5.61
CA VAL A 175 11.30 -1.26 5.16
C VAL A 175 11.80 -1.88 3.85
N THR A 176 12.17 -1.06 2.87
CA THR A 176 12.70 -1.60 1.60
C THR A 176 14.14 -2.09 1.74
N HIS A 177 14.99 -1.46 2.57
CA HIS A 177 16.37 -1.88 2.80
C HIS A 177 16.50 -3.30 3.40
N LEU A 178 15.45 -3.74 4.10
CA LEU A 178 15.38 -5.06 4.73
C LEU A 178 14.67 -6.11 3.88
N ALA A 179 13.84 -5.70 2.92
CA ALA A 179 13.25 -6.60 1.93
C ALA A 179 14.32 -7.22 1.01
N ALA A 180 14.03 -8.41 0.49
CA ALA A 180 14.90 -9.09 -0.47
C ALA A 180 15.07 -8.27 -1.77
N PRO A 181 16.22 -8.38 -2.46
CA PRO A 181 16.36 -7.83 -3.80
C PRO A 181 15.49 -8.61 -4.81
N HIS A 182 15.17 -7.97 -5.93
CA HIS A 182 14.43 -8.59 -7.02
C HIS A 182 15.23 -9.70 -7.73
N ASP A 183 14.52 -10.65 -8.36
CA ASP A 183 15.13 -11.62 -9.27
C ASP A 183 15.47 -10.93 -10.61
N PRO A 184 16.76 -10.83 -11.00
CA PRO A 184 17.15 -10.20 -12.27
C PRO A 184 16.65 -10.96 -13.51
N LYS A 185 16.20 -12.21 -13.39
CA LYS A 185 15.57 -12.93 -14.51
C LYS A 185 14.19 -12.38 -14.85
N LEU A 186 13.41 -12.04 -13.83
CA LEU A 186 12.09 -11.43 -13.99
C LEU A 186 12.19 -9.93 -14.22
N TYR A 187 13.17 -9.29 -13.59
CA TYR A 187 13.35 -7.83 -13.57
C TYR A 187 14.80 -7.45 -13.92
N PRO A 188 15.22 -7.56 -15.19
CA PRO A 188 16.61 -7.33 -15.59
C PRO A 188 17.12 -5.90 -15.30
N GLN A 189 16.22 -4.94 -15.07
CA GLN A 189 16.56 -3.57 -14.69
C GLN A 189 15.80 -3.13 -13.43
N GLY A 190 15.43 -4.08 -12.55
CA GLY A 190 14.62 -3.81 -11.36
C GLY A 190 13.33 -3.05 -11.71
N SER A 191 13.07 -1.95 -11.00
CA SER A 191 11.93 -1.05 -11.24
C SER A 191 11.96 -0.30 -12.57
N LYS A 192 13.09 -0.29 -13.29
CA LYS A 192 13.21 0.31 -14.63
C LYS A 192 13.03 -0.70 -15.77
N THR A 193 12.61 -1.92 -15.45
CA THR A 193 12.31 -2.94 -16.47
C THR A 193 11.23 -2.41 -17.43
N PRO A 194 11.42 -2.47 -18.78
CA PRO A 194 10.64 -1.67 -19.73
C PRO A 194 9.12 -1.88 -19.79
N TRP A 195 8.57 -2.92 -19.17
CA TRP A 195 7.11 -3.15 -19.11
C TRP A 195 6.49 -2.61 -17.81
N ILE A 196 7.30 -2.22 -16.83
CA ILE A 196 6.87 -1.65 -15.56
C ILE A 196 6.92 -0.14 -15.67
N HIS A 197 5.76 0.50 -15.56
CA HIS A 197 5.68 1.96 -15.55
C HIS A 197 4.79 2.43 -14.42
N PRO A 198 5.24 3.44 -13.65
CA PRO A 198 4.30 4.21 -12.86
C PRO A 198 3.40 5.06 -13.78
N GLY A 199 2.18 5.35 -13.35
CA GLY A 199 1.27 6.20 -14.10
C GLY A 199 -0.04 6.48 -13.37
N ARG A 200 -0.87 7.29 -14.00
CA ARG A 200 -2.17 7.74 -13.50
C ARG A 200 -3.26 6.91 -14.16
N SER A 201 -4.26 6.50 -13.38
CA SER A 201 -5.39 5.72 -13.86
C SER A 201 -6.70 6.50 -13.73
N ALA A 202 -7.42 6.65 -14.84
CA ALA A 202 -8.80 7.10 -14.81
C ALA A 202 -9.69 5.94 -14.33
N TRP A 203 -10.40 6.13 -13.21
CA TRP A 203 -11.09 5.05 -12.53
C TRP A 203 -12.60 5.32 -12.35
N SER A 204 -13.43 4.45 -12.91
CA SER A 204 -14.88 4.67 -12.97
C SER A 204 -15.66 4.24 -11.74
N TRP A 205 -15.05 3.47 -10.83
CA TRP A 205 -15.75 2.76 -9.76
C TRP A 205 -16.50 3.68 -8.78
N LEU A 206 -15.86 4.78 -8.40
CA LEU A 206 -16.42 5.76 -7.46
C LEU A 206 -17.22 6.87 -8.14
N ASP A 207 -17.20 6.94 -9.48
CA ASP A 207 -17.90 8.00 -10.19
C ASP A 207 -19.43 7.81 -10.12
N PRO A 208 -20.17 8.81 -9.61
CA PRO A 208 -21.62 8.70 -9.44
C PRO A 208 -22.35 8.61 -10.80
N HIS A 209 -21.82 9.23 -11.85
CA HIS A 209 -22.46 9.20 -13.16
C HIS A 209 -22.28 7.85 -13.85
N ALA A 210 -21.12 7.20 -13.70
CA ALA A 210 -20.90 5.83 -14.13
C ALA A 210 -21.88 4.88 -13.41
N ARG A 211 -21.98 4.97 -12.08
CA ARG A 211 -22.95 4.19 -11.28
C ARG A 211 -24.39 4.39 -11.75
N ALA A 212 -24.82 5.64 -11.89
CA ALA A 212 -26.19 5.99 -12.32
C ALA A 212 -26.55 5.46 -13.72
N ARG A 213 -25.55 5.18 -14.56
CA ARG A 213 -25.73 4.66 -15.92
C ARG A 213 -25.46 3.14 -16.03
N GLY A 214 -25.39 2.41 -14.92
CA GLY A 214 -25.20 0.95 -14.91
C GLY A 214 -23.78 0.47 -14.61
N GLY A 215 -22.92 1.32 -14.05
CA GLY A 215 -21.61 0.94 -13.53
C GLY A 215 -20.58 0.67 -14.64
N VAL A 216 -19.87 -0.45 -14.53
CA VAL A 216 -18.76 -0.84 -15.41
C VAL A 216 -19.31 -1.41 -16.73
N THR A 217 -19.75 -0.53 -17.63
CA THR A 217 -20.16 -0.89 -19.01
C THR A 217 -19.06 -0.55 -20.01
N VAL A 218 -19.04 -1.23 -21.16
CA VAL A 218 -18.08 -0.94 -22.26
C VAL A 218 -18.14 0.51 -22.71
N GLU A 219 -19.36 1.08 -22.81
CA GLU A 219 -19.54 2.48 -23.20
C GLU A 219 -18.88 3.44 -22.21
N HIS A 220 -19.06 3.21 -20.90
CA HIS A 220 -18.41 4.05 -19.90
C HIS A 220 -16.90 3.92 -19.92
N GLN A 221 -16.37 2.71 -20.02
CA GLN A 221 -14.92 2.55 -20.08
C GLN A 221 -14.32 3.27 -21.28
N LYS A 222 -14.99 3.25 -22.45
CA LYS A 222 -14.55 4.06 -23.61
C LYS A 222 -14.47 5.56 -23.28
N ARG A 223 -15.43 6.09 -22.53
CA ARG A 223 -15.44 7.49 -22.12
C ARG A 223 -14.34 7.82 -21.11
N PHE A 224 -14.03 6.91 -20.19
CA PHE A 224 -12.90 7.06 -19.26
C PHE A 224 -11.55 6.94 -19.98
N ILE A 225 -11.44 6.05 -20.98
CA ILE A 225 -10.29 5.95 -21.88
C ILE A 225 -10.10 7.25 -22.67
N ASP A 226 -11.17 7.82 -23.23
CA ASP A 226 -11.09 9.09 -23.97
C ASP A 226 -10.65 10.24 -23.07
N MET A 227 -11.19 10.32 -21.85
CA MET A 227 -10.75 11.29 -20.84
C MET A 227 -9.30 11.06 -20.43
N ALA A 228 -8.88 9.82 -20.18
CA ALA A 228 -7.50 9.48 -19.85
C ALA A 228 -6.55 9.95 -20.95
N ALA A 229 -6.87 9.68 -22.22
CA ALA A 229 -6.09 10.14 -23.35
C ALA A 229 -6.04 11.67 -23.46
N GLU A 230 -7.16 12.36 -23.18
CA GLU A 230 -7.21 13.83 -23.18
C GLU A 230 -6.41 14.46 -22.03
N LEU A 231 -6.37 13.79 -20.87
CA LEU A 231 -5.56 14.20 -19.72
C LEU A 231 -4.10 13.77 -19.84
N GLY A 232 -3.79 12.86 -20.76
CA GLY A 232 -2.49 12.23 -20.91
C GLY A 232 -2.21 11.15 -19.85
N PHE A 233 -3.22 10.61 -19.18
CA PHE A 233 -3.10 9.53 -18.20
C PHE A 233 -2.77 8.20 -18.87
N GLU A 234 -1.90 7.42 -18.22
CA GLU A 234 -1.35 6.18 -18.75
C GLU A 234 -2.36 5.02 -18.74
N TYR A 235 -3.26 5.01 -17.74
CA TYR A 235 -4.09 3.86 -17.44
C TYR A 235 -5.59 4.21 -17.40
N ASN A 236 -6.40 3.19 -17.65
CA ASN A 236 -7.78 3.11 -17.19
C ASN A 236 -7.97 1.75 -16.50
N THR A 237 -8.53 1.77 -15.29
CA THR A 237 -8.81 0.56 -14.51
C THR A 237 -10.26 0.14 -14.72
N VAL A 238 -10.47 -1.06 -15.25
CA VAL A 238 -11.78 -1.70 -15.43
C VAL A 238 -12.06 -2.52 -14.17
N ASP A 239 -12.88 -1.97 -13.29
CA ASP A 239 -13.17 -2.52 -11.97
C ASP A 239 -14.29 -3.60 -11.98
N ASP A 240 -14.76 -4.02 -10.81
CA ASP A 240 -15.78 -5.06 -10.65
C ASP A 240 -17.00 -4.90 -11.58
N GLY A 241 -17.48 -6.03 -12.11
CA GLY A 241 -18.61 -6.14 -13.04
C GLY A 241 -18.23 -6.53 -14.47
N TRP A 242 -16.98 -6.35 -14.89
CA TRP A 242 -16.57 -6.71 -16.27
C TRP A 242 -16.63 -8.22 -16.55
N GLU A 243 -16.47 -9.06 -15.52
CA GLU A 243 -16.56 -10.51 -15.66
C GLU A 243 -17.96 -11.00 -16.02
N MET A 244 -18.97 -10.15 -15.80
CA MET A 244 -20.37 -10.42 -16.16
C MET A 244 -20.70 -10.00 -17.59
N TRP A 245 -19.76 -9.43 -18.34
CA TRP A 245 -19.98 -9.07 -19.73
C TRP A 245 -20.18 -10.31 -20.62
N PRO A 246 -21.09 -10.26 -21.61
CA PRO A 246 -21.17 -11.28 -22.64
C PRO A 246 -19.81 -11.44 -23.33
N ASP A 247 -19.38 -12.69 -23.51
CA ASP A 247 -18.09 -13.03 -24.10
C ASP A 247 -16.94 -12.23 -23.48
N LYS A 248 -16.88 -12.17 -22.13
CA LYS A 248 -16.05 -11.25 -21.34
C LYS A 248 -14.65 -10.98 -21.90
N TRP A 249 -13.95 -12.02 -22.34
CA TRP A 249 -12.59 -11.89 -22.89
C TRP A 249 -12.56 -11.24 -24.27
N GLN A 250 -13.50 -11.55 -25.17
CA GLN A 250 -13.61 -10.89 -26.46
C GLN A 250 -14.00 -9.42 -26.28
N THR A 251 -14.94 -9.15 -25.38
CA THR A 251 -15.42 -7.79 -25.07
C THR A 251 -14.31 -6.94 -24.45
N LEU A 252 -13.61 -7.46 -23.43
CA LEU A 252 -12.48 -6.78 -22.80
C LEU A 252 -11.30 -6.61 -23.78
N GLY A 253 -11.00 -7.63 -24.60
CA GLY A 253 -9.97 -7.51 -25.65
C GLY A 253 -10.27 -6.42 -26.67
N GLY A 254 -11.54 -6.28 -27.10
CA GLY A 254 -11.95 -5.16 -27.96
C GLY A 254 -11.79 -3.80 -27.29
N LEU A 255 -11.97 -3.72 -25.97
CA LEU A 255 -11.73 -2.51 -25.19
C LEU A 255 -10.22 -2.21 -25.04
N VAL A 256 -9.38 -3.23 -24.86
CA VAL A 256 -7.91 -3.08 -24.88
C VAL A 256 -7.43 -2.48 -26.20
N GLU A 257 -7.92 -2.98 -27.33
CA GLU A 257 -7.56 -2.43 -28.65
C GLU A 257 -8.03 -0.98 -28.81
N TYR A 258 -9.20 -0.63 -28.28
CA TYR A 258 -9.66 0.76 -28.25
C TYR A 258 -8.73 1.65 -27.40
N ALA A 259 -8.39 1.21 -26.18
CA ALA A 259 -7.48 1.93 -25.29
C ALA A 259 -6.10 2.14 -25.93
N LYS A 260 -5.56 1.10 -26.57
CA LYS A 260 -4.30 1.16 -27.30
C LYS A 260 -4.32 2.18 -28.45
N SER A 261 -5.44 2.29 -29.18
CA SER A 261 -5.62 3.33 -30.20
C SER A 261 -5.57 4.77 -29.66
N LYS A 262 -5.72 4.92 -28.33
CA LYS A 262 -5.68 6.18 -27.58
C LYS A 262 -4.43 6.32 -26.71
N ASN A 263 -3.46 5.41 -26.84
CA ASN A 263 -2.25 5.36 -26.01
C ASN A 263 -2.54 5.22 -24.50
N VAL A 264 -3.62 4.52 -24.16
CA VAL A 264 -4.01 4.19 -22.77
C VAL A 264 -3.90 2.68 -22.58
N LYS A 265 -3.39 2.26 -21.42
CA LYS A 265 -3.27 0.86 -21.02
C LYS A 265 -4.39 0.47 -20.06
N LEU A 266 -4.85 -0.78 -20.12
CA LEU A 266 -5.90 -1.26 -19.21
C LEU A 266 -5.33 -2.12 -18.08
N ILE A 267 -5.91 -1.91 -16.90
CA ILE A 267 -5.77 -2.78 -15.71
C ILE A 267 -7.15 -3.38 -15.45
N ALA A 268 -7.23 -4.69 -15.21
CA ALA A 268 -8.50 -5.35 -14.91
C ALA A 268 -8.56 -5.83 -13.46
N TRP A 269 -9.71 -5.64 -12.83
CA TRP A 269 -9.98 -6.10 -11.48
C TRP A 269 -10.27 -7.61 -11.42
N LYS A 270 -9.96 -8.26 -10.29
CA LYS A 270 -10.27 -9.66 -10.03
C LYS A 270 -10.55 -9.91 -8.54
N ASP A 271 -11.68 -10.56 -8.26
CA ASP A 271 -12.00 -11.09 -6.93
C ASP A 271 -11.17 -12.35 -6.62
N THR A 272 -10.66 -12.48 -5.40
CA THR A 272 -10.05 -13.72 -4.93
C THR A 272 -11.07 -14.81 -4.55
N ALA A 273 -12.28 -14.43 -4.16
CA ALA A 273 -13.38 -15.29 -3.75
C ALA A 273 -14.32 -15.70 -4.91
N ASP A 274 -14.06 -15.22 -6.12
CA ASP A 274 -14.81 -15.58 -7.33
C ASP A 274 -14.88 -17.10 -7.56
N GLY A 275 -15.87 -17.53 -8.34
CA GLY A 275 -16.13 -18.95 -8.63
C GLY A 275 -14.93 -19.73 -9.20
N ASP A 276 -13.99 -19.04 -9.84
CA ASP A 276 -12.77 -19.60 -10.41
C ASP A 276 -11.66 -19.85 -9.36
N ARG A 277 -11.82 -19.37 -8.11
CA ARG A 277 -10.93 -19.64 -6.96
C ARG A 277 -9.45 -19.47 -7.28
N VAL A 278 -9.06 -18.28 -7.76
CA VAL A 278 -7.65 -17.98 -8.10
C VAL A 278 -6.64 -18.23 -6.97
N PRO A 279 -6.98 -18.18 -5.66
CA PRO A 279 -6.04 -18.50 -4.58
C PRO A 279 -5.80 -20.00 -4.35
N ASP A 280 -6.48 -20.89 -5.08
CA ASP A 280 -6.32 -22.34 -4.90
C ASP A 280 -4.89 -22.78 -5.30
N PRO A 281 -4.07 -23.33 -4.38
CA PRO A 281 -2.72 -23.78 -4.69
C PRO A 281 -2.67 -25.09 -5.51
N ALA A 282 -3.82 -25.72 -5.77
CA ALA A 282 -3.88 -26.95 -6.56
C ALA A 282 -3.25 -26.76 -7.96
N ASP A 283 -2.50 -27.78 -8.38
CA ASP A 283 -1.79 -27.81 -9.66
C ASP A 283 -0.96 -26.53 -9.91
N ASP A 284 -0.27 -26.06 -8.85
CA ASP A 284 0.57 -24.85 -8.86
C ASP A 284 -0.21 -23.57 -9.24
N TYR A 285 -1.40 -23.40 -8.65
CA TYR A 285 -2.29 -22.26 -8.93
C TYR A 285 -2.80 -22.20 -10.37
N ALA A 286 -3.27 -23.34 -10.89
CA ALA A 286 -3.71 -23.46 -12.28
C ALA A 286 -4.78 -22.43 -12.69
N ASN A 287 -5.72 -22.11 -11.81
CA ASN A 287 -6.78 -21.13 -12.10
C ASN A 287 -6.23 -19.70 -12.22
N LEU A 288 -5.30 -19.31 -11.33
CA LEU A 288 -4.58 -18.04 -11.46
C LEU A 288 -3.81 -17.99 -12.78
N ARG A 289 -3.03 -19.03 -13.11
CA ARG A 289 -2.26 -19.06 -14.37
C ARG A 289 -3.16 -18.91 -15.59
N ALA A 290 -4.27 -19.64 -15.66
CA ALA A 290 -5.21 -19.57 -16.77
C ALA A 290 -5.84 -18.17 -16.92
N PHE A 291 -6.18 -17.52 -15.80
CA PHE A 291 -6.63 -16.13 -15.80
C PHE A 291 -5.55 -15.18 -16.34
N LEU A 292 -4.32 -15.27 -15.82
CA LEU A 292 -3.22 -14.40 -16.22
C LEU A 292 -2.79 -14.63 -17.68
N ASP A 293 -2.85 -15.87 -18.18
CA ASP A 293 -2.60 -16.19 -19.59
C ASP A 293 -3.60 -15.45 -20.49
N LYS A 294 -4.89 -15.42 -20.10
CA LYS A 294 -5.91 -14.64 -20.81
C LYS A 294 -5.65 -13.13 -20.73
N CYS A 295 -5.28 -12.61 -19.57
CA CYS A 295 -4.90 -11.20 -19.41
C CYS A 295 -3.75 -10.80 -20.34
N GLN A 296 -2.71 -11.64 -20.42
CA GLN A 296 -1.57 -11.42 -21.32
C GLN A 296 -1.98 -11.53 -22.79
N GLU A 297 -2.76 -12.55 -23.16
CA GLU A 297 -3.24 -12.79 -24.53
C GLU A 297 -3.97 -11.57 -25.10
N ILE A 298 -4.85 -10.95 -24.32
CA ILE A 298 -5.60 -9.78 -24.76
C ILE A 298 -4.83 -8.45 -24.61
N GLY A 299 -3.65 -8.45 -23.97
CA GLY A 299 -2.78 -7.28 -23.85
C GLY A 299 -3.07 -6.34 -22.68
N LEU A 300 -3.58 -6.84 -21.54
CA LEU A 300 -3.65 -6.04 -20.32
C LEU A 300 -2.25 -5.64 -19.83
N ALA A 301 -2.14 -4.48 -19.18
CA ALA A 301 -0.88 -4.02 -18.59
C ALA A 301 -0.70 -4.49 -17.13
N GLY A 302 -1.79 -4.87 -16.48
CA GLY A 302 -1.76 -5.34 -15.11
C GLY A 302 -3.13 -5.74 -14.60
N ILE A 303 -3.16 -6.10 -13.32
CA ILE A 303 -4.35 -6.54 -12.61
C ILE A 303 -4.48 -5.81 -11.28
N LYS A 304 -5.73 -5.63 -10.85
CA LYS A 304 -6.10 -5.24 -9.49
C LYS A 304 -6.74 -6.47 -8.83
N ILE A 305 -6.12 -7.08 -7.82
CA ILE A 305 -6.67 -8.24 -7.11
C ILE A 305 -7.20 -7.80 -5.75
N ASP A 306 -8.39 -8.26 -5.38
CA ASP A 306 -9.10 -7.77 -4.21
C ASP A 306 -9.42 -8.85 -3.15
N PHE A 307 -9.80 -8.39 -1.96
CA PHE A 307 -10.34 -9.20 -0.86
C PHE A 307 -9.40 -10.28 -0.31
N LEU A 308 -8.16 -9.90 0.02
CA LEU A 308 -7.18 -10.81 0.65
C LEU A 308 -7.56 -11.28 2.08
N HIS A 309 -8.72 -10.87 2.56
CA HIS A 309 -9.35 -11.30 3.80
C HIS A 309 -10.53 -12.27 3.59
N GLY A 310 -10.83 -12.65 2.35
CA GLY A 310 -11.87 -13.63 1.99
C GLY A 310 -11.35 -15.07 1.95
N ASN A 311 -12.20 -16.03 2.32
CA ASN A 311 -11.86 -17.47 2.37
C ASN A 311 -11.32 -17.99 1.01
N PRO A 312 -10.13 -18.63 0.95
CA PRO A 312 -9.33 -19.20 2.05
C PRO A 312 -8.26 -18.28 2.65
N LEU A 313 -8.16 -17.04 2.17
CA LEU A 313 -7.25 -16.01 2.67
C LEU A 313 -7.83 -15.37 3.93
N ILE A 314 -6.97 -14.86 4.80
CA ILE A 314 -7.36 -14.26 6.09
C ILE A 314 -6.35 -13.18 6.45
N GLY A 315 -6.60 -11.94 6.04
CA GLY A 315 -5.78 -10.77 6.37
C GLY A 315 -4.29 -11.05 6.23
N GLU A 316 -3.52 -10.80 7.29
CA GLU A 316 -2.07 -11.05 7.36
C GLU A 316 -1.69 -12.49 7.75
N GLY A 317 -2.58 -13.45 7.56
CA GLY A 317 -2.30 -14.86 7.79
C GLY A 317 -1.30 -15.43 6.79
N THR A 318 -0.66 -16.54 7.18
CA THR A 318 0.40 -17.21 6.42
C THR A 318 -0.08 -17.65 5.02
N LYS A 319 -1.37 -17.96 4.86
CA LYS A 319 -1.97 -18.28 3.55
C LYS A 319 -1.93 -17.08 2.60
N THR A 320 -2.35 -15.91 3.08
CA THR A 320 -2.32 -14.66 2.30
C THR A 320 -0.89 -14.29 1.95
N LEU A 321 0.01 -14.32 2.94
CA LEU A 321 1.42 -13.95 2.76
C LEU A 321 2.25 -15.01 2.03
N SER A 322 1.67 -16.18 1.72
CA SER A 322 2.22 -17.14 0.77
C SER A 322 1.62 -16.98 -0.64
N PHE A 323 0.39 -16.51 -0.75
CA PHE A 323 -0.28 -16.29 -2.03
C PHE A 323 0.20 -15.03 -2.75
N MET A 324 0.40 -13.91 -2.04
CA MET A 324 0.80 -12.66 -2.68
C MET A 324 2.12 -12.77 -3.47
N PRO A 325 3.21 -13.39 -2.95
CA PRO A 325 4.43 -13.66 -3.72
C PRO A 325 4.19 -14.44 -5.02
N VAL A 326 3.28 -15.42 -4.99
CA VAL A 326 2.93 -16.24 -6.17
C VAL A 326 2.29 -15.38 -7.24
N VAL A 327 1.35 -14.50 -6.86
CA VAL A 327 0.73 -13.55 -7.81
C VAL A 327 1.80 -12.65 -8.43
N TYR A 328 2.68 -12.06 -7.61
CA TYR A 328 3.73 -11.18 -8.12
C TYR A 328 4.63 -11.89 -9.14
N GLU A 329 5.11 -13.09 -8.81
CA GLU A 329 5.96 -13.90 -9.68
C GLU A 329 5.25 -14.29 -10.98
N LYS A 330 4.04 -14.87 -10.88
CA LYS A 330 3.27 -15.36 -12.04
C LYS A 330 2.81 -14.22 -12.95
N CYS A 331 2.57 -13.04 -12.40
CA CYS A 331 2.33 -11.81 -13.17
C CYS A 331 3.60 -11.33 -13.87
N ALA A 332 4.76 -11.38 -13.21
CA ALA A 332 6.02 -10.94 -13.80
C ALA A 332 6.48 -11.83 -14.98
N GLU A 333 6.26 -13.15 -14.89
CA GLU A 333 6.43 -14.09 -16.02
C GLU A 333 5.63 -13.65 -17.27
N ARG A 334 4.54 -12.92 -17.06
CA ARG A 334 3.61 -12.45 -18.08
C ARG A 334 3.69 -10.95 -18.35
N GLN A 335 4.60 -10.25 -17.70
CA GLN A 335 4.78 -8.79 -17.79
C GLN A 335 3.55 -7.98 -17.36
N LEU A 336 2.84 -8.45 -16.33
CA LEU A 336 1.68 -7.79 -15.73
C LEU A 336 2.08 -7.11 -14.41
N THR A 337 1.62 -5.88 -14.21
CA THR A 337 1.71 -5.19 -12.91
C THR A 337 0.57 -5.61 -11.97
N VAL A 338 0.78 -5.45 -10.67
CA VAL A 338 -0.14 -5.88 -9.62
C VAL A 338 -0.46 -4.71 -8.70
N ASN A 339 -1.75 -4.52 -8.45
CA ASN A 339 -2.32 -3.70 -7.38
C ASN A 339 -3.16 -4.61 -6.48
N PHE A 340 -2.89 -4.67 -5.17
CA PHE A 340 -3.78 -5.38 -4.25
C PHE A 340 -4.70 -4.42 -3.48
N HIS A 341 -5.99 -4.71 -3.49
CA HIS A 341 -7.03 -4.09 -2.66
C HIS A 341 -7.58 -5.12 -1.66
N GLY A 342 -8.36 -4.66 -0.68
CA GLY A 342 -8.85 -5.47 0.43
C GLY A 342 -7.70 -6.19 1.14
N SER A 343 -6.57 -5.49 1.28
CA SER A 343 -5.24 -6.09 1.41
C SER A 343 -4.54 -5.81 2.75
N VAL A 344 -3.35 -6.37 2.90
CA VAL A 344 -2.50 -6.21 4.10
C VAL A 344 -1.61 -4.98 4.01
N LYS A 345 -0.91 -4.53 5.05
CA LYS A 345 0.00 -3.36 4.94
C LYS A 345 1.19 -3.64 3.98
N PRO A 346 1.78 -2.62 3.33
CA PRO A 346 3.02 -2.81 2.58
C PRO A 346 4.19 -3.12 3.53
N THR A 347 5.14 -3.92 3.06
CA THR A 347 6.27 -4.44 3.84
C THR A 347 7.58 -4.46 3.03
N GLY A 348 7.66 -3.61 2.00
CA GLY A 348 8.84 -3.43 1.15
C GLY A 348 8.83 -4.27 -0.13
N GLN A 349 7.68 -4.88 -0.46
CA GLN A 349 7.49 -5.79 -1.59
C GLN A 349 7.96 -5.22 -2.93
N ALA A 350 7.87 -3.89 -3.15
CA ALA A 350 8.29 -3.27 -4.40
C ALA A 350 9.80 -3.42 -4.71
N ARG A 351 10.63 -3.74 -3.69
CA ARG A 351 12.04 -4.06 -3.91
C ARG A 351 12.24 -5.48 -4.44
N THR A 352 11.48 -6.45 -3.92
CA THR A 352 11.53 -7.86 -4.32
C THR A 352 10.77 -8.11 -5.63
N TRP A 353 9.61 -7.46 -5.78
CA TRP A 353 8.73 -7.54 -6.94
C TRP A 353 8.42 -6.12 -7.44
N PRO A 354 9.23 -5.57 -8.35
CA PRO A 354 9.01 -4.23 -8.89
C PRO A 354 7.69 -4.04 -9.65
N ASN A 355 6.99 -5.11 -10.01
CA ASN A 355 5.64 -5.06 -10.59
C ASN A 355 4.52 -4.91 -9.56
N ALA A 356 4.83 -4.96 -8.25
CA ALA A 356 3.93 -4.54 -7.17
C ALA A 356 3.88 -3.00 -7.15
N ILE A 357 3.09 -2.41 -8.04
CA ILE A 357 3.15 -0.97 -8.31
C ILE A 357 2.35 -0.15 -7.30
N THR A 358 1.34 -0.70 -6.64
CA THR A 358 0.65 -0.02 -5.54
C THR A 358 -0.17 -1.01 -4.72
N GLN A 359 -0.77 -0.54 -3.63
CA GLN A 359 -1.62 -1.32 -2.75
C GLN A 359 -2.57 -0.42 -1.95
N GLU A 360 -3.78 -0.87 -1.62
CA GLU A 360 -4.77 -0.07 -0.87
C GLU A 360 -4.37 0.23 0.59
N PRO A 361 -4.06 -0.80 1.38
CA PRO A 361 -4.55 -1.04 2.75
C PRO A 361 -4.81 0.25 3.58
N VAL A 362 -5.91 0.92 3.31
CA VAL A 362 -6.27 2.21 3.90
C VAL A 362 -7.78 2.37 3.92
N LEU A 363 -8.31 3.08 4.92
CA LEU A 363 -9.63 3.66 4.79
C LEU A 363 -9.56 4.78 3.75
N GLY A 364 -9.80 4.42 2.49
CA GLY A 364 -9.71 5.33 1.34
C GLY A 364 -11.01 6.10 1.07
N MET A 365 -11.04 6.78 -0.07
CA MET A 365 -12.24 7.51 -0.51
C MET A 365 -13.47 6.61 -0.67
N GLU A 366 -13.27 5.33 -1.00
CA GLU A 366 -14.36 4.36 -1.14
C GLU A 366 -15.14 4.10 0.15
N ALA A 367 -14.48 4.24 1.30
CA ALA A 367 -15.07 4.07 2.62
C ALA A 367 -15.58 5.39 3.23
N GLY A 368 -15.56 6.49 2.47
CA GLY A 368 -16.02 7.80 2.93
C GLY A 368 -15.10 8.46 3.95
N ALA A 369 -13.78 8.32 3.76
CA ALA A 369 -12.77 8.93 4.61
C ALA A 369 -12.99 10.44 4.84
N ALA A 370 -12.99 10.87 6.09
CA ALA A 370 -13.00 12.28 6.45
C ALA A 370 -11.58 12.89 6.28
N PRO A 371 -11.46 14.22 6.19
CA PRO A 371 -10.16 14.89 6.19
C PRO A 371 -9.24 14.46 7.35
N ASN A 372 -9.80 14.22 8.55
CA ASN A 372 -9.04 13.78 9.70
C ASN A 372 -8.45 12.36 9.51
N ASP A 373 -9.25 11.44 8.95
CA ASP A 373 -8.81 10.08 8.60
C ASP A 373 -7.60 10.13 7.67
N ALA A 374 -7.68 10.94 6.60
CA ALA A 374 -6.60 11.14 5.65
C ALA A 374 -5.33 11.68 6.33
N SER A 375 -5.48 12.61 7.27
CA SER A 375 -4.35 13.25 7.95
C SER A 375 -3.54 12.29 8.83
N ILE A 376 -4.17 11.27 9.41
CA ILE A 376 -3.48 10.22 10.17
C ILE A 376 -2.95 9.14 9.22
N ALA A 377 -3.79 8.72 8.25
CA ALA A 377 -3.44 7.69 7.28
C ALA A 377 -2.21 8.06 6.45
N ALA A 378 -2.00 9.34 6.11
CA ALA A 378 -0.82 9.80 5.38
C ALA A 378 0.50 9.36 6.04
N PHE A 379 0.58 9.41 7.37
CA PHE A 379 1.78 8.99 8.10
C PHE A 379 1.84 7.49 8.31
N LEU A 380 0.71 6.83 8.64
CA LEU A 380 0.71 5.38 8.80
C LEU A 380 1.08 4.70 7.48
N CYS A 381 0.42 5.04 6.37
CA CYS A 381 0.78 4.54 5.06
C CYS A 381 2.22 4.94 4.70
N GLY A 382 2.62 6.19 4.96
CA GLY A 382 3.98 6.67 4.73
C GLY A 382 5.08 5.89 5.47
N LEU A 383 4.80 5.32 6.65
CA LEU A 383 5.77 4.43 7.33
C LEU A 383 5.93 3.07 6.65
N ALA A 384 4.88 2.57 5.98
CA ALA A 384 4.85 1.22 5.43
C ALA A 384 5.23 1.16 3.94
N GLY A 385 4.72 2.08 3.12
CA GLY A 385 4.99 2.12 1.68
C GLY A 385 3.83 2.69 0.87
N TYR A 386 3.64 2.18 -0.35
CA TYR A 386 2.64 2.69 -1.29
C TYR A 386 1.22 2.57 -0.77
N CYS A 387 0.37 3.52 -1.17
CA CYS A 387 -1.01 3.62 -0.72
C CYS A 387 -1.89 4.16 -1.84
N ASP A 388 -2.73 3.30 -2.37
CA ASP A 388 -3.73 3.61 -3.39
C ASP A 388 -4.98 4.21 -2.72
N TYR A 389 -4.89 5.47 -2.30
CA TYR A 389 -5.97 6.17 -1.57
C TYR A 389 -7.20 6.48 -2.43
N THR A 390 -7.04 6.45 -3.75
CA THR A 390 -8.08 6.74 -4.77
C THR A 390 -8.75 8.13 -4.69
N PRO A 391 -7.97 9.24 -4.61
CA PRO A 391 -8.50 10.59 -4.50
C PRO A 391 -9.20 11.11 -5.76
N GLY A 392 -9.73 12.33 -5.67
CA GLY A 392 -10.13 13.14 -6.81
C GLY A 392 -11.58 12.99 -7.19
N LEU A 393 -12.49 12.97 -6.22
CA LEU A 393 -13.92 13.19 -6.45
C LEU A 393 -14.21 14.70 -6.42
N PHE A 394 -14.34 15.31 -7.60
CA PHE A 394 -14.49 16.77 -7.80
C PHE A 394 -15.95 17.17 -8.03
N ALA A 395 -16.88 16.57 -7.29
CA ALA A 395 -18.30 16.93 -7.38
C ALA A 395 -18.57 18.35 -6.79
N PRO A 396 -19.43 19.17 -7.41
CA PRO A 396 -19.80 20.50 -6.88
C PRO A 396 -20.68 20.39 -5.63
N GLY A 397 -20.48 21.26 -4.65
CA GLY A 397 -21.28 21.36 -3.42
C GLY A 397 -20.90 20.40 -2.28
N GLU A 398 -21.67 20.43 -1.18
CA GLU A 398 -21.68 19.43 -0.11
C GLU A 398 -22.58 18.26 -0.54
N ALA A 399 -22.12 17.43 -1.46
CA ALA A 399 -22.68 16.09 -1.69
C ALA A 399 -21.92 15.13 -0.75
N PRO A 400 -22.34 15.00 0.52
CA PRO A 400 -21.48 14.46 1.58
C PRO A 400 -21.12 13.00 1.31
N GLU A 401 -21.95 12.29 0.53
CA GLU A 401 -21.74 10.90 0.14
C GLU A 401 -20.57 10.66 -0.81
N LEU A 402 -20.06 11.68 -1.52
CA LEU A 402 -19.00 11.48 -2.52
C LEU A 402 -17.61 11.93 -2.08
N ARG A 403 -17.48 13.02 -1.32
CA ARG A 403 -16.16 13.53 -0.90
C ARG A 403 -16.11 14.02 0.54
N GLY A 404 -17.15 13.73 1.32
CA GLY A 404 -17.33 14.25 2.67
C GLY A 404 -17.22 15.78 2.69
N THR A 405 -16.53 16.28 3.71
CA THR A 405 -16.26 17.70 3.96
C THR A 405 -14.96 18.21 3.33
N SER A 406 -14.25 17.36 2.59
CA SER A 406 -13.03 17.78 1.89
C SER A 406 -13.32 18.90 0.87
N THR A 407 -12.31 19.64 0.41
CA THR A 407 -12.42 20.61 -0.70
C THR A 407 -11.82 20.03 -1.98
N TRP A 408 -12.03 20.65 -3.15
CA TRP A 408 -11.32 20.24 -4.37
C TRP A 408 -9.80 20.37 -4.23
N GLY A 409 -9.32 21.41 -3.53
CA GLY A 409 -7.90 21.58 -3.22
C GLY A 409 -7.37 20.46 -2.32
N HIS A 410 -8.14 20.02 -1.32
CA HIS A 410 -7.81 18.84 -0.52
C HIS A 410 -7.71 17.58 -1.40
N GLN A 411 -8.70 17.35 -2.28
CA GLN A 411 -8.72 16.20 -3.18
C GLN A 411 -7.54 16.15 -4.15
N LEU A 412 -7.11 17.30 -4.69
CA LEU A 412 -5.88 17.38 -5.48
C LEU A 412 -4.63 17.10 -4.63
N ALA A 413 -4.56 17.68 -3.43
CA ALA A 413 -3.41 17.51 -2.53
C ALA A 413 -3.22 16.06 -2.07
N LEU A 414 -4.29 15.27 -1.96
CA LEU A 414 -4.22 13.84 -1.63
C LEU A 414 -3.39 13.04 -2.65
N GLY A 415 -3.46 13.39 -3.94
CA GLY A 415 -2.64 12.77 -5.00
C GLY A 415 -1.15 13.13 -4.93
N ILE A 416 -0.77 14.08 -4.05
CA ILE A 416 0.62 14.39 -3.73
C ILE A 416 0.99 13.80 -2.37
N VAL A 417 0.10 13.85 -1.37
CA VAL A 417 0.37 13.33 -0.03
C VAL A 417 0.58 11.81 -0.05
N PHE A 418 -0.33 11.06 -0.66
CA PHE A 418 -0.23 9.61 -0.78
C PHE A 418 0.61 9.24 -2.00
N CYS A 419 1.61 8.38 -1.82
CA CYS A 419 2.38 7.86 -2.94
C CYS A 419 1.74 6.57 -3.48
N SER A 420 1.29 6.64 -4.73
CA SER A 420 0.79 5.49 -5.47
C SER A 420 1.38 5.49 -6.88
N PRO A 421 2.37 4.61 -7.17
CA PRO A 421 2.90 4.45 -8.53
C PRO A 421 1.86 4.03 -9.57
N ALA A 422 0.69 3.54 -9.16
CA ALA A 422 -0.53 3.53 -9.97
C ALA A 422 -1.58 4.46 -9.33
N GLN A 423 -1.49 5.75 -9.61
CA GLN A 423 -2.35 6.76 -8.98
C GLN A 423 -3.75 6.73 -9.60
N HIS A 424 -4.71 6.13 -8.91
CA HIS A 424 -6.11 6.19 -9.33
C HIS A 424 -6.72 7.57 -9.05
N TRP A 425 -7.48 8.06 -10.02
CA TRP A 425 -8.29 9.27 -9.91
C TRP A 425 -9.76 8.92 -10.17
N ALA A 426 -10.61 9.30 -9.22
CA ALA A 426 -11.99 8.79 -9.12
C ALA A 426 -13.04 9.56 -9.96
N SER A 427 -12.78 10.81 -10.37
CA SER A 427 -13.76 11.59 -11.14
C SER A 427 -13.86 11.12 -12.59
N GLY A 428 -15.09 10.95 -13.07
CA GLY A 428 -15.38 10.72 -14.48
C GLY A 428 -15.33 11.97 -15.37
N PRO A 429 -15.65 11.82 -16.66
CA PRO A 429 -15.53 12.89 -17.66
C PRO A 429 -16.32 14.15 -17.33
N GLU A 430 -17.56 14.03 -16.84
CA GLU A 430 -18.41 15.18 -16.52
C GLU A 430 -17.87 15.99 -15.33
N LEU A 431 -17.52 15.31 -14.24
CA LEU A 431 -16.99 15.96 -13.05
C LEU A 431 -15.63 16.60 -13.34
N THR A 432 -14.78 15.89 -14.09
CA THR A 432 -13.47 16.41 -14.52
C THR A 432 -13.62 17.63 -15.42
N ALA A 433 -14.52 17.61 -16.40
CA ALA A 433 -14.72 18.76 -17.28
C ALA A 433 -15.30 19.99 -16.54
N ALA A 434 -16.14 19.77 -15.54
CA ALA A 434 -16.70 20.83 -14.71
C ALA A 434 -15.67 21.43 -13.75
N ALA A 435 -14.86 20.59 -13.09
CA ALA A 435 -13.83 21.02 -12.15
C ALA A 435 -12.59 21.59 -12.84
N PHE A 436 -12.23 21.04 -14.00
CA PHE A 436 -11.02 21.34 -14.75
C PHE A 436 -11.36 21.62 -16.23
N PRO A 437 -11.95 22.79 -16.53
CA PRO A 437 -12.24 23.18 -17.90
C PRO A 437 -11.01 23.09 -18.80
N LYS A 438 -11.23 22.82 -20.08
CA LYS A 438 -10.15 22.78 -21.06
C LYS A 438 -9.38 24.12 -21.05
N ASP A 439 -8.06 24.02 -21.15
CA ASP A 439 -7.11 25.14 -21.13
C ASP A 439 -7.07 25.95 -19.80
N SER A 440 -7.65 25.44 -18.72
CA SER A 440 -7.55 26.05 -17.38
C SER A 440 -6.23 25.71 -16.68
N ILE A 441 -5.82 26.56 -15.73
CA ILE A 441 -4.60 26.32 -14.94
C ILE A 441 -4.76 25.13 -13.99
N GLU A 442 -5.96 24.96 -13.43
CA GLU A 442 -6.30 23.84 -12.56
C GLU A 442 -6.19 22.51 -13.32
N ARG A 443 -6.60 22.49 -14.59
CA ARG A 443 -6.41 21.33 -15.46
C ARG A 443 -4.93 21.04 -15.71
N ALA A 444 -4.13 22.07 -15.99
CA ALA A 444 -2.69 21.90 -16.19
C ALA A 444 -2.01 21.34 -14.92
N VAL A 445 -2.39 21.80 -13.73
CA VAL A 445 -1.91 21.25 -12.45
C VAL A 445 -2.33 19.79 -12.30
N TYR A 446 -3.61 19.47 -12.54
CA TYR A 446 -4.12 18.10 -12.44
C TYR A 446 -3.39 17.13 -13.38
N GLN A 447 -3.09 17.56 -14.61
CA GLN A 447 -2.32 16.78 -15.57
C GLN A 447 -0.85 16.62 -15.17
N ALA A 448 -0.27 17.60 -14.47
CA ALA A 448 1.15 17.62 -14.13
C ALA A 448 1.53 16.72 -12.95
N ILE A 449 0.60 16.41 -12.03
CA ILE A 449 0.89 15.58 -10.85
C ILE A 449 1.36 14.18 -11.30
N PRO A 450 2.61 13.77 -11.06
CA PRO A 450 3.11 12.45 -11.42
C PRO A 450 2.65 11.37 -10.43
N ALA A 451 2.78 10.10 -10.82
CA ALA A 451 2.50 8.95 -9.95
C ALA A 451 3.74 8.45 -9.17
N ALA A 452 4.95 8.87 -9.56
CA ALA A 452 6.19 8.47 -8.92
C ALA A 452 7.20 9.61 -8.90
N TRP A 453 7.97 9.64 -7.82
CA TRP A 453 8.76 10.77 -7.38
C TRP A 453 10.23 10.40 -7.28
N ASP A 454 11.09 11.41 -7.37
CA ASP A 454 12.52 11.24 -7.23
C ASP A 454 12.98 11.54 -5.81
N GLU A 455 12.22 12.35 -5.06
CA GLU A 455 12.51 12.78 -3.69
C GLU A 455 11.21 13.19 -2.98
N THR A 456 11.17 13.00 -1.66
CA THR A 456 10.04 13.35 -0.79
C THR A 456 10.54 13.98 0.50
N VAL A 457 9.92 15.11 0.89
CA VAL A 457 10.19 15.84 2.12
C VAL A 457 8.87 16.09 2.84
N VAL A 458 8.82 15.81 4.14
CA VAL A 458 7.69 16.16 5.01
C VAL A 458 8.04 17.43 5.77
N PHE A 459 7.16 18.43 5.74
CA PHE A 459 7.43 19.68 6.44
C PHE A 459 7.20 19.54 7.95
N ASP A 460 8.01 20.24 8.75
CA ASP A 460 7.97 20.21 10.22
C ASP A 460 6.62 20.63 10.84
N VAL A 461 5.81 21.39 10.10
CA VAL A 461 4.46 21.77 10.53
C VAL A 461 3.51 20.58 10.62
N SER A 462 3.84 19.49 9.91
CA SER A 462 3.00 18.31 9.76
C SER A 462 2.80 17.59 11.09
N LYS A 463 1.55 17.27 11.42
CA LYS A 463 1.14 16.62 12.65
C LYS A 463 -0.03 15.66 12.41
N PRO A 464 0.07 14.38 12.81
CA PRO A 464 -1.04 13.43 12.68
C PRO A 464 -2.33 13.95 13.34
N GLY A 465 -3.44 13.85 12.63
CA GLY A 465 -4.75 14.34 13.09
C GLY A 465 -4.97 15.85 12.94
N SER A 466 -4.06 16.56 12.28
CA SER A 466 -4.12 18.01 12.10
C SER A 466 -3.67 18.36 10.67
N ILE A 467 -2.56 19.05 10.48
CA ILE A 467 -2.03 19.41 9.16
C ILE A 467 -1.04 18.36 8.63
N VAL A 468 -1.10 18.09 7.33
CA VAL A 468 -0.11 17.24 6.64
C VAL A 468 0.41 18.01 5.43
N ALA A 469 1.73 18.17 5.34
CA ALA A 469 2.36 18.90 4.26
C ALA A 469 3.57 18.14 3.71
N PHE A 470 3.43 17.66 2.48
CA PHE A 470 4.46 16.92 1.75
C PHE A 470 4.91 17.74 0.55
N ALA A 471 6.22 17.77 0.31
CA ALA A 471 6.82 18.22 -0.94
C ALA A 471 7.46 17.04 -1.64
N ARG A 472 7.20 16.89 -2.93
CA ARG A 472 7.75 15.80 -3.75
C ARG A 472 8.32 16.32 -5.05
N ARG A 473 9.47 15.80 -5.44
CA ARG A 473 10.18 16.24 -6.65
C ARG A 473 10.03 15.22 -7.77
N LYS A 474 9.88 15.71 -9.00
CA LYS A 474 10.04 14.93 -10.24
C LYS A 474 10.87 15.70 -11.24
N GLY A 475 12.06 15.19 -11.58
CA GLY A 475 13.05 15.96 -12.33
C GLY A 475 13.44 17.21 -11.55
N GLU A 476 13.20 18.38 -12.14
CA GLU A 476 13.43 19.70 -11.52
C GLU A 476 12.17 20.25 -10.83
N ASP A 477 10.99 19.67 -11.10
CA ASP A 477 9.70 20.20 -10.65
C ASP A 477 9.36 19.71 -9.24
N TRP A 478 8.89 20.63 -8.41
CA TRP A 478 8.42 20.34 -7.05
C TRP A 478 6.91 20.53 -6.94
N PHE A 479 6.26 19.57 -6.28
CA PHE A 479 4.83 19.53 -6.04
C PHE A 479 4.60 19.53 -4.53
N VAL A 480 3.73 20.41 -4.06
CA VAL A 480 3.43 20.56 -2.63
C VAL A 480 1.97 20.23 -2.39
N GLY A 481 1.71 19.19 -1.60
CA GLY A 481 0.39 18.79 -1.16
C GLY A 481 0.22 19.13 0.31
N ILE A 482 -0.80 19.94 0.63
CA ILE A 482 -1.15 20.27 2.01
C ILE A 482 -2.61 19.93 2.24
N ILE A 483 -2.88 19.10 3.25
CA ILE A 483 -4.22 18.79 3.72
C ILE A 483 -4.38 19.22 5.17
N ASN A 484 -5.58 19.65 5.52
CA ASN A 484 -6.00 19.93 6.90
C ASN A 484 -7.00 18.84 7.31
N GLY A 485 -6.73 18.20 8.44
CA GLY A 485 -7.55 17.16 9.05
C GLY A 485 -8.87 17.66 9.62
N ASN A 486 -9.08 18.98 9.68
CA ASN A 486 -10.28 19.60 10.24
C ASN A 486 -10.54 19.13 11.69
N GLU A 487 -9.71 19.61 12.64
CA GLU A 487 -9.77 19.26 14.08
C GLU A 487 -11.15 19.43 14.75
N SER A 488 -12.12 20.05 14.07
CA SER A 488 -13.50 20.19 14.53
C SER A 488 -14.41 18.99 14.21
N GLU A 489 -13.97 18.07 13.35
CA GLU A 489 -14.65 16.80 13.08
C GLU A 489 -14.16 15.72 14.06
N PRO A 490 -15.07 14.90 14.62
CA PRO A 490 -14.66 13.79 15.48
C PRO A 490 -13.82 12.78 14.68
N ALA A 491 -12.72 12.33 15.29
CA ALA A 491 -11.89 11.23 14.80
C ALA A 491 -12.62 9.89 14.84
#